data_AF-A0A7L4QZ53-F1
#
_entry.id   AF-A0A7L4QZ53-F1
#
_cell.length_a   1.000
_cell.length_b   1.000
_cell.length_c   1.000
_cell.angle_alpha   90.00
_cell.angle_beta   90.00
_cell.angle_gamma   90.00
#
_symmetry.space_group_name_H-M   'P 1'
#
loop_
_entity.id
_entity.type
_entity.pdbx_description
1 polymer ?
#
loop_
_entity_poly.entity_id
_entity_poly.type
_entity_poly.pdbx_seq_one_letter_code
_entity_poly.pdbx_strand_id
1 'polypeptide(L)'
;MNETSYLLYLISFVLGSVVGLVLSYQKYKSPFAIDKIDVLALIISIIGWFLTLNSPLLTFIPSYISIAIGLFLVAMVLGMRPGYGRYETIIGLLLGGIIWLLRTVAL
;
A
#
# COMPACT_ATOMS: atom_id res chain seq x y z
N MET A 1 -17.43 -10.24 5.64
CA MET A 1 -16.06 -10.20 6.19
C MET A 1 -16.15 -10.66 7.63
N ASN A 2 -15.31 -11.60 8.07
CA ASN A 2 -15.30 -12.03 9.47
C ASN A 2 -14.63 -10.96 10.34
N GLU A 3 -15.08 -10.80 11.59
CA GLU A 3 -14.54 -9.85 12.57
C GLU A 3 -13.03 -10.03 12.77
N THR A 4 -12.55 -11.27 12.79
CA THR A 4 -11.12 -11.58 12.91
C THR A 4 -10.30 -11.06 11.72
N SER A 5 -10.82 -11.18 10.49
CA SER A 5 -10.15 -10.67 9.30
C SER A 5 -10.12 -9.14 9.28
N TYR A 6 -11.19 -8.51 9.77
CA TYR A 6 -11.23 -7.06 9.91
C TYR A 6 -10.19 -6.55 10.91
N LEU A 7 -10.12 -7.18 12.09
CA LEU A 7 -9.12 -6.83 13.10
C LEU A 7 -7.69 -7.01 12.56
N LEU A 8 -7.44 -8.08 11.81
CA LEU A 8 -6.16 -8.31 11.15
C LEU A 8 -5.81 -7.15 10.20
N TYR A 9 -6.77 -6.69 9.39
CA TYR A 9 -6.54 -5.58 8.46
C TYR A 9 -6.23 -4.27 9.17
N LEU A 10 -6.93 -3.97 10.27
CA LEU A 10 -6.65 -2.79 11.08
C LEU A 10 -5.25 -2.86 11.69
N ILE A 11 -4.87 -4.00 12.27
CA ILE A 11 -3.53 -4.19 12.84
C ILE A 11 -2.47 -4.04 11.76
N SER A 12 -2.64 -4.70 10.60
CA SER A 12 -1.73 -4.56 9.46
C SER A 12 -1.60 -3.11 9.01
N PHE A 13 -2.70 -2.37 8.90
CA PHE A 13 -2.68 -0.96 8.50
C PHE A 13 -1.96 -0.08 9.53
N VAL A 14 -2.23 -0.25 10.83
CA VAL A 14 -1.57 0.52 11.89
C VAL A 14 -0.07 0.22 11.92
N LEU A 15 0.32 -1.06 11.87
CA LEU A 15 1.73 -1.46 11.85
C LEU A 15 2.45 -0.91 10.62
N GLY A 16 1.83 -1.00 9.44
CA GLY A 16 2.36 -0.43 8.22
C GLY A 16 2.61 1.07 8.37
N SER A 17 1.62 1.81 8.86
CA SER A 17 1.72 3.26 9.09
C SER A 17 2.88 3.63 10.03
N VAL A 18 3.02 2.91 11.15
CA VAL A 18 4.10 3.14 12.12
C VAL A 18 5.46 2.88 11.50
N VAL A 19 5.62 1.77 10.77
CA VAL A 19 6.88 1.43 10.08
C VAL A 19 7.21 2.48 9.02
N GLY A 20 6.22 2.88 8.22
CA GLY A 20 6.35 3.92 7.20
C GLY A 20 6.86 5.23 7.77
N LEU A 21 6.27 5.65 8.90
CA LEU A 21 6.67 6.84 9.62
C LEU A 21 8.14 6.73 10.05
N VAL A 22 8.48 5.69 10.82
CA VAL A 22 9.85 5.49 11.35
C VAL A 22 10.90 5.46 10.23
N LEU A 23 10.66 4.68 9.17
CA LEU A 23 11.58 4.58 8.03
C LEU A 23 11.76 5.92 7.32
N SER A 24 10.69 6.69 7.14
CA SER A 24 10.78 8.00 6.49
C SER A 24 11.55 9.03 7.34
N TYR A 25 11.43 8.98 8.66
CA TYR A 25 12.22 9.83 9.56
C TYR A 25 13.70 9.48 9.56
N GLN A 26 14.03 8.19 9.43
CA GLN A 26 15.43 7.74 9.34
C GLN A 26 16.05 8.05 7.97
N LYS A 27 15.29 7.90 6.89
CA LYS A 27 15.80 8.02 5.52
C LYS A 27 16.00 9.46 5.07
N TYR A 28 15.08 10.35 5.40
CA TYR A 28 15.07 11.71 4.84
C TYR A 28 15.50 12.75 5.88
N LYS A 29 16.44 13.63 5.50
CA LYS A 29 17.03 14.65 6.40
C LYS A 29 16.23 15.94 6.52
N SER A 30 15.60 16.41 5.43
CA SER A 30 14.71 17.58 5.53
C SER A 30 13.50 17.24 6.40
N PRO A 31 12.63 18.15 6.84
CA PRO A 31 11.34 17.77 7.42
C PRO A 31 10.28 17.53 6.33
N PHE A 32 10.39 18.28 5.23
CA PHE A 32 9.47 18.29 4.11
C PHE A 32 10.30 18.40 2.83
N ALA A 33 10.08 17.54 1.85
CA ALA A 33 10.55 17.77 0.49
C ALA A 33 9.36 17.55 -0.42
N ILE A 34 9.12 18.50 -1.29
CA ILE A 34 8.11 18.44 -2.33
C ILE A 34 8.84 17.93 -3.58
N ASP A 35 8.18 17.08 -4.36
CA ASP A 35 8.57 16.72 -5.74
C ASP A 35 9.71 15.72 -5.94
N LYS A 36 10.14 14.98 -4.91
CA LYS A 36 11.06 13.85 -5.11
C LYS A 36 10.34 12.52 -4.94
N ILE A 37 10.12 11.83 -6.06
CA ILE A 37 9.63 10.45 -6.06
C ILE A 37 10.72 9.54 -5.48
N ASP A 38 10.35 8.77 -4.47
CA ASP A 38 11.15 7.68 -3.94
C ASP A 38 10.79 6.37 -4.63
N VAL A 39 11.70 5.89 -5.48
CA VAL A 39 11.53 4.66 -6.26
C VAL A 39 11.20 3.46 -5.36
N LEU A 40 11.78 3.38 -4.16
CA LEU A 40 11.51 2.26 -3.25
C LEU A 40 10.09 2.34 -2.68
N ALA A 41 9.65 3.52 -2.28
CA ALA A 41 8.27 3.73 -1.83
C ALA A 41 7.27 3.51 -2.97
N LEU A 42 7.63 3.87 -4.20
CA LEU A 42 6.82 3.62 -5.39
C LEU A 42 6.61 2.13 -5.63
N ILE A 43 7.68 1.32 -5.60
CA ILE A 43 7.58 -0.13 -5.77
C ILE A 43 6.71 -0.75 -4.67
N ILE A 44 6.93 -0.36 -3.40
CA ILE A 44 6.12 -0.83 -2.28
C ILE A 44 4.65 -0.48 -2.47
N SER A 45 4.35 0.75 -2.90
CA SER A 45 2.99 1.22 -3.15
C SER A 45 2.30 0.42 -4.25
N ILE A 46 2.99 0.19 -5.39
CA ILE A 46 2.46 -0.59 -6.50
C ILE A 46 2.11 -2.00 -6.05
N ILE A 47 3.02 -2.67 -5.33
CA ILE A 47 2.78 -4.01 -4.82
C ILE A 47 1.62 -4.00 -3.81
N GLY A 48 1.60 -3.05 -2.87
CA GLY A 48 0.57 -2.95 -1.85
C GLY A 48 -0.83 -2.79 -2.42
N TRP A 49 -1.00 -1.84 -3.35
CA TRP A 49 -2.30 -1.59 -3.99
C TRP A 49 -2.70 -2.74 -4.91
N PHE A 50 -1.76 -3.36 -5.61
CA PHE A 50 -2.03 -4.56 -6.39
C PHE A 50 -2.56 -5.69 -5.51
N LEU A 51 -1.86 -6.05 -4.42
CA LEU A 51 -2.26 -7.11 -3.50
C LEU A 51 -3.61 -6.84 -2.83
N THR A 52 -3.92 -5.57 -2.55
CA THR A 52 -5.17 -5.16 -1.88
C THR A 52 -6.37 -5.25 -2.82
N LEU A 53 -6.27 -4.68 -4.02
CA LEU A 53 -7.39 -4.59 -4.97
C LEU A 53 -7.56 -5.86 -5.80
N ASN A 54 -6.45 -6.53 -6.13
CA ASN A 54 -6.43 -7.69 -7.01
C ASN A 54 -6.25 -9.00 -6.23
N SER A 55 -6.56 -9.02 -4.93
CA SER A 55 -6.51 -10.24 -4.12
C SER A 55 -7.26 -11.45 -4.69
N PRO A 56 -8.38 -11.30 -5.44
CA PRO A 56 -9.04 -12.45 -6.06
C PRO A 56 -8.28 -13.04 -7.25
N LEU A 57 -7.29 -12.34 -7.81
CA LEU A 57 -6.44 -12.85 -8.91
C LEU A 57 -5.36 -13.80 -8.40
N LEU A 58 -5.02 -13.71 -7.12
CA LEU A 58 -3.93 -14.45 -6.50
C LEU A 58 -4.44 -15.80 -6.00
N THR A 59 -4.57 -16.77 -6.90
CA THR A 59 -5.14 -18.10 -6.58
C THR A 59 -4.28 -18.93 -5.63
N PHE A 60 -3.00 -18.59 -5.49
CA PHE A 60 -2.03 -19.29 -4.64
C PHE A 60 -1.93 -18.72 -3.21
N ILE A 61 -2.60 -17.59 -2.91
CA ILE A 61 -2.61 -16.97 -1.58
C ILE A 61 -4.05 -16.73 -1.15
N PRO A 62 -4.45 -17.12 0.08
CA PRO A 62 -5.77 -16.77 0.60
C PRO A 62 -6.01 -15.26 0.55
N SER A 63 -7.15 -14.83 0.01
CA SER A 63 -7.40 -13.40 -0.24
C SER A 63 -7.25 -12.53 1.01
N TYR A 64 -7.60 -13.04 2.19
CA TYR A 64 -7.44 -12.29 3.43
C TYR A 64 -5.97 -12.04 3.79
N ILE A 65 -5.06 -12.96 3.48
CA ILE A 65 -3.62 -12.78 3.69
C ILE A 65 -3.08 -11.74 2.70
N SER A 66 -3.48 -11.85 1.43
CA SER A 66 -3.11 -10.87 0.39
C SER A 66 -3.53 -9.46 0.76
N ILE A 67 -4.78 -9.27 1.20
CA ILE A 67 -5.30 -7.96 1.63
C ILE A 67 -4.55 -7.46 2.86
N ALA A 68 -4.28 -8.30 3.86
CA ALA A 68 -3.53 -7.88 5.05
C ALA A 68 -2.11 -7.39 4.73
N ILE A 69 -1.39 -8.13 3.88
CA ILE A 69 -0.05 -7.72 3.41
C ILE A 69 -0.15 -6.46 2.56
N GLY A 70 -1.13 -6.40 1.64
CA GLY A 70 -1.38 -5.25 0.79
C GLY A 70 -1.63 -3.98 1.61
N LEU A 71 -2.52 -4.04 2.59
CA LEU A 71 -2.84 -2.92 3.48
C LEU A 71 -1.64 -2.50 4.33
N PHE A 72 -0.81 -3.44 4.79
CA PHE A 72 0.43 -3.11 5.49
C PHE A 72 1.38 -2.30 4.59
N LEU A 73 1.57 -2.72 3.33
CA LEU A 73 2.46 -2.02 2.38
C LEU A 73 1.87 -0.67 1.94
N VAL A 74 0.57 -0.60 1.66
CA VAL A 74 -0.14 0.66 1.36
C VAL A 74 0.01 1.64 2.52
N ALA A 75 -0.26 1.18 3.74
CA ALA A 75 -0.13 1.98 4.95
C ALA A 75 1.31 2.40 5.22
N MET A 76 2.31 1.58 4.86
CA MET A 76 3.71 1.95 4.98
C MET A 76 4.09 3.15 4.11
N VAL A 77 3.53 3.25 2.90
CA VAL A 77 3.80 4.40 2.02
C VAL A 77 2.95 5.61 2.42
N LEU A 78 1.68 5.39 2.77
CA LEU A 78 0.78 6.44 3.25
C LEU A 78 1.22 7.07 4.58
N GLY A 79 1.74 6.24 5.50
CA GLY A 79 2.19 6.63 6.82
C GLY A 79 3.56 7.27 6.85
N MET A 80 4.21 7.42 5.69
CA MET A 80 5.42 8.24 5.59
C MET A 80 5.13 9.65 6.07
N ARG A 81 6.17 10.30 6.61
CA ARG A 81 6.11 11.68 7.07
C ARG A 81 5.54 12.63 5.99
N PRO A 82 4.98 13.79 6.38
CA PRO A 82 4.40 14.74 5.44
C PRO A 82 5.34 15.11 4.28
N GLY A 83 4.80 15.08 3.07
CA GLY A 83 5.52 15.41 1.83
C GLY A 83 6.08 14.21 1.07
N TYR A 84 6.10 13.01 1.66
CA TYR A 84 6.64 11.79 1.05
C TYR A 84 5.55 10.74 0.87
N GLY A 85 5.71 9.83 -0.09
CA GLY A 85 4.81 8.70 -0.30
C GLY A 85 3.46 9.04 -0.95
N ARG A 86 3.08 10.32 -1.03
CA ARG A 86 1.78 10.76 -1.57
C ARG A 86 1.63 10.43 -3.06
N TYR A 87 2.60 10.83 -3.88
CA TYR A 87 2.57 10.58 -5.32
C TYR A 87 2.70 9.08 -5.60
N GLU A 88 3.55 8.40 -4.85
CA GLU A 88 3.75 6.95 -4.92
C GLU A 88 2.46 6.18 -4.61
N THR A 89 1.73 6.60 -3.56
CA THR A 89 0.43 6.03 -3.22
C THR A 89 -0.56 6.20 -4.37
N ILE A 90 -0.65 7.41 -4.95
CA ILE A 90 -1.56 7.69 -6.07
C ILE A 90 -1.21 6.83 -7.29
N ILE A 91 0.07 6.75 -7.65
CA ILE A 91 0.52 5.95 -8.80
C ILE A 91 0.21 4.46 -8.56
N GLY A 92 0.51 3.95 -7.37
CA GLY A 92 0.20 2.56 -7.01
C GLY A 92 -1.31 2.27 -7.06
N LEU A 93 -2.13 3.18 -6.52
CA LEU A 93 -3.59 3.06 -6.55
C LEU A 93 -4.12 3.06 -7.98
N LEU A 94 -3.64 3.96 -8.84
CA LEU A 94 -4.05 4.02 -10.24
C LEU A 94 -3.67 2.74 -10.98
N LEU A 95 -2.43 2.27 -10.85
CA LEU A 95 -2.00 1.04 -11.52
C LEU A 95 -2.77 -0.19 -11.03
N GLY A 96 -2.89 -0.37 -9.70
CA GLY A 96 -3.65 -1.48 -9.12
C GLY A 96 -5.14 -1.42 -9.49
N GLY A 97 -5.73 -0.22 -9.50
CA GLY A 97 -7.11 0.03 -9.85
C GLY A 97 -7.40 -0.19 -11.34
N ILE A 98 -6.51 0.21 -12.24
CA ILE A 98 -6.64 -0.05 -13.69
C ILE A 98 -6.65 -1.55 -13.94
N ILE A 99 -5.74 -2.32 -13.32
CA ILE A 99 -5.70 -3.77 -13.47
C ILE A 99 -7.02 -4.40 -12.98
N TRP A 100 -7.51 -3.95 -11.82
CA TRP A 100 -8.77 -4.42 -11.27
C TRP A 100 -9.96 -4.10 -12.19
N LEU A 101 -10.02 -2.88 -12.74
CA LEU A 101 -11.07 -2.45 -13.68
C LEU A 101 -11.06 -3.26 -14.96
N LEU A 102 -9.88 -3.43 -15.59
CA LEU A 102 -9.74 -4.21 -16.82
C LEU A 102 -10.27 -5.64 -16.62
N ARG A 103 -9.95 -6.25 -15.48
CA ARG A 103 -10.44 -7.60 -15.14
C ARG A 103 -11.92 -7.65 -14.78
N THR A 104 -12.50 -6.58 -14.25
CA THR A 104 -13.90 -6.60 -13.78
C THR A 104 -14.89 -6.21 -14.86
N VAL A 105 -14.46 -5.38 -15.83
CA VAL A 105 -15.34 -4.80 -16.85
C VAL A 105 -15.07 -5.37 -18.24
N ALA A 106 -13.83 -5.75 -18.56
CA ALA A 106 -13.45 -6.13 -19.93
C ALA A 106 -13.22 -7.64 -20.15
N LEU A 107 -13.14 -8.44 -19.08
CA LEU A 107 -12.93 -9.89 -19.09
C LEU A 107 -13.97 -10.58 -18.20
#